data_AF-A0A1J1CR32-F1
#
_entry.id   AF-A0A1J1CR32-F1
#
_cell.length_a   1.000
_cell.length_b   1.000
_cell.length_c   1.000
_cell.angle_alpha   90.00
_cell.angle_beta   90.00
_cell.angle_gamma   90.00
#
_symmetry.space_group_name_H-M   'P 1'
#
loop_
_entity.id
_entity.type
_entity.pdbx_description
1 polymer ?
#
loop_
_entity_poly.entity_id
_entity_poly.type
_entity_poly.pdbx_seq_one_letter_code
_entity_poly.pdbx_strand_id
1 'polypeptide(L)'
;MNKVIKYIIPIILISILSLAFLIFICEVNINKSQVSLIIIRDTQLLYISDSSLETKYLKESDRIYKKSLSLSNDLERIKYTSLISQIFTMPYKSIKIDNEVEKLDSKSRKLSETIRYKEALKIRNSTSN
;
A
#
# COMPACT_ATOMS: atom_id res chain seq x y z
N MET A 1 -47.71 -20.59 4.12
CA MET A 1 -46.77 -19.55 4.62
C MET A 1 -45.42 -20.08 5.10
N ASN A 2 -45.32 -21.28 5.71
CA ASN A 2 -44.05 -21.79 6.27
C ASN A 2 -42.93 -22.12 5.25
N LYS A 3 -43.26 -22.54 4.02
CA LYS A 3 -42.23 -22.96 3.04
C LYS A 3 -41.40 -21.78 2.50
N VAL A 4 -42.01 -20.61 2.32
CA VAL A 4 -41.32 -19.43 1.76
C VAL A 4 -40.36 -18.84 2.78
N ILE A 5 -40.79 -18.70 4.05
CA ILE A 5 -39.95 -18.22 5.15
C ILE A 5 -38.75 -19.16 5.39
N LYS A 6 -38.95 -20.48 5.25
CA LYS A 6 -37.90 -21.50 5.36
C LYS A 6 -36.73 -21.29 4.39
N TYR A 7 -36.97 -20.70 3.22
CA TYR A 7 -35.91 -20.41 2.24
C TYR A 7 -35.41 -18.96 2.30
N ILE A 8 -36.26 -18.00 2.66
CA ILE A 8 -35.85 -16.59 2.78
C ILE A 8 -34.81 -16.38 3.89
N ILE A 9 -35.02 -16.96 5.07
CA ILE A 9 -34.09 -16.81 6.21
C ILE A 9 -32.66 -17.26 5.85
N PRO A 10 -32.42 -18.48 5.31
CA PRO A 10 -31.07 -18.90 4.96
C PRO A 10 -30.48 -18.07 3.82
N ILE A 11 -31.27 -17.59 2.85
CA ILE A 11 -30.76 -16.69 1.79
C ILE A 11 -30.24 -15.39 2.40
N ILE A 12 -31.01 -14.74 3.28
CA ILE A 12 -30.59 -13.52 3.96
C ILE A 12 -29.31 -13.76 4.77
N LEU A 13 -29.24 -14.88 5.50
CA LEU A 13 -28.07 -15.22 6.30
C LEU A 13 -26.82 -15.41 5.43
N ILE A 14 -26.93 -16.13 4.30
CA ILE A 14 -25.84 -16.32 3.34
C ILE A 14 -25.39 -14.98 2.75
N SER A 15 -26.31 -14.07 2.43
CA SER A 15 -25.99 -12.73 1.93
C SER A 15 -25.22 -11.91 2.96
N ILE A 16 -25.63 -11.94 4.24
CA ILE A 16 -24.93 -11.23 5.33
C ILE A 16 -23.53 -11.81 5.54
N LEU A 17 -23.40 -13.14 5.58
CA LEU A 17 -22.10 -13.83 5.73
C LEU A 17 -21.15 -13.49 4.58
N SER A 18 -21.65 -13.52 3.34
CA SER A 18 -20.87 -13.18 2.14
C SER A 18 -20.39 -11.72 2.19
N LEU A 19 -21.25 -10.81 2.65
CA LEU A 19 -20.89 -9.41 2.77
C LEU A 19 -19.84 -9.16 3.87
N ALA A 20 -20.03 -9.77 5.05
CA ALA A 20 -19.06 -9.68 6.14
C ALA A 20 -17.68 -10.21 5.71
N PHE A 21 -17.66 -11.33 4.97
CA PHE A 21 -16.43 -11.90 4.42
C PHE A 21 -15.75 -10.98 3.41
N LEU A 22 -16.52 -10.33 2.53
CA LEU A 22 -15.97 -9.36 1.57
C LEU A 22 -15.33 -8.15 2.28
N ILE A 23 -16.00 -7.61 3.29
CA ILE A 23 -15.47 -6.49 4.09
C ILE A 23 -14.17 -6.91 4.77
N PHE A 24 -14.13 -8.10 5.37
CA PHE A 24 -12.94 -8.64 6.01
C PHE A 24 -11.75 -8.75 5.04
N ILE A 25 -11.95 -9.29 3.82
CA ILE A 25 -10.89 -9.36 2.81
C ILE A 25 -10.37 -7.96 2.45
N CYS A 26 -11.27 -6.99 2.28
CA CYS A 26 -10.88 -5.63 1.94
C CYS A 26 -10.05 -5.00 3.06
N GLU A 27 -10.41 -5.24 4.32
CA GLU A 27 -9.67 -4.74 5.48
C GLU A 27 -8.27 -5.35 5.58
N VAL A 28 -8.14 -6.66 5.34
CA VAL A 28 -6.83 -7.35 5.28
C VAL A 28 -5.94 -6.72 4.20
N ASN A 29 -6.48 -6.48 3.00
CA ASN A 29 -5.74 -5.85 1.91
C ASN A 29 -5.32 -4.42 2.25
N ILE A 30 -6.20 -3.62 2.86
CA ILE A 30 -5.89 -2.27 3.31
C ILE A 30 -4.75 -2.28 4.34
N ASN A 31 -4.80 -3.17 5.33
CA ASN A 31 -3.76 -3.28 6.36
C ASN A 31 -2.42 -3.68 5.74
N LYS A 32 -2.40 -4.64 4.81
CA LYS A 32 -1.19 -5.02 4.06
C LYS A 32 -0.61 -3.83 3.28
N SER A 33 -1.45 -3.10 2.56
CA SER A 33 -1.07 -1.90 1.83
C SER A 33 -0.50 -0.82 2.76
N GLN A 34 -1.11 -0.59 3.93
CA GLN A 34 -0.62 0.37 4.93
C GLN A 34 0.78 0.03 5.44
N VAL A 35 1.01 -1.24 5.80
CA VAL A 35 2.33 -1.72 6.25
C VAL A 35 3.38 -1.49 5.17
N SER A 36 3.06 -1.82 3.92
CA SER A 36 3.99 -1.62 2.79
C SER A 36 4.32 -0.14 2.59
N LEU A 37 3.34 0.76 2.71
CA LEU A 37 3.55 2.20 2.60
C LEU A 37 4.39 2.79 3.73
N ILE A 38 4.29 2.25 4.95
CA ILE A 38 5.18 2.62 6.08
C ILE A 38 6.62 2.25 5.73
N ILE A 39 6.88 1.01 5.35
CA ILE A 39 8.22 0.53 4.99
C ILE A 39 8.84 1.38 3.86
N ILE A 40 8.05 1.68 2.82
CA ILE A 40 8.49 2.55 1.72
C ILE A 40 8.88 3.93 2.23
N ARG A 41 8.07 4.55 3.10
CA ARG A 41 8.35 5.89 3.65
C ARG A 41 9.60 5.90 4.49
N ASP A 42 9.75 4.95 5.39
CA ASP A 42 10.91 4.87 6.28
C ASP A 42 12.19 4.72 5.46
N THR A 43 12.15 3.87 4.42
CA THR A 43 13.26 3.71 3.47
C THR A 43 13.57 5.02 2.74
N GLN A 44 12.55 5.74 2.25
CA GLN A 44 12.78 6.99 1.54
C GLN A 44 13.29 8.10 2.45
N LEU A 45 12.79 8.19 3.68
CA LEU A 45 13.24 9.15 4.68
C LEU A 45 14.73 8.97 4.98
N LEU A 46 15.19 7.73 5.11
CA LEU A 46 16.61 7.42 5.29
C LEU A 46 17.45 8.02 4.14
N TYR A 47 17.06 7.81 2.89
CA TYR A 47 17.76 8.40 1.75
C TYR A 47 17.65 9.92 1.68
N ILE A 48 16.47 10.50 1.98
CA ILE A 48 16.31 11.96 1.97
C ILE A 48 17.22 12.63 3.01
N SER A 49 17.43 11.97 4.15
CA SER A 49 18.30 12.47 5.22
C SER A 49 19.80 12.31 4.92
N ASP A 50 20.17 11.51 3.92
CA ASP A 50 21.56 11.27 3.55
C ASP A 50 22.07 12.35 2.59
N SER A 51 22.83 13.29 3.14
CA SER A 51 23.46 14.38 2.39
C SER A 51 24.54 13.94 1.40
N SER A 52 25.01 12.69 1.47
CA SER A 52 26.05 12.15 0.58
C SER A 52 25.49 11.63 -0.76
N LEU A 53 24.15 11.49 -0.85
CA LEU A 53 23.48 11.00 -2.04
C LEU A 53 23.48 12.02 -3.18
N GLU A 54 23.60 11.49 -4.40
CA GLU A 54 23.45 12.31 -5.60
C GLU A 54 22.05 12.94 -5.65
N THR A 55 21.96 14.20 -6.05
CA THR A 55 20.70 14.98 -6.10
C THR A 55 19.59 14.28 -6.88
N LYS A 56 19.92 13.50 -7.90
CA LYS A 56 18.93 12.72 -8.68
C LYS A 56 18.23 11.65 -7.83
N TYR A 57 18.96 11.00 -6.92
CA TYR A 57 18.42 9.97 -6.04
C TYR A 57 17.57 10.61 -4.93
N LEU A 58 18.01 11.75 -4.39
CA LEU A 58 17.21 12.53 -3.44
C LEU A 58 15.87 12.97 -4.04
N LYS A 59 15.87 13.49 -5.27
CA LYS A 59 14.64 13.90 -5.97
C LYS A 59 13.68 12.73 -6.21
N GLU A 60 14.21 11.56 -6.58
CA GLU A 60 13.37 10.37 -6.79
C GLU A 60 12.84 9.79 -5.48
N SER A 61 13.65 9.78 -4.42
CA SER A 61 13.23 9.38 -3.08
C SER A 61 12.10 10.28 -2.55
N ASP A 62 12.23 11.61 -2.69
CA ASP A 62 11.18 12.57 -2.32
C ASP A 62 9.87 12.35 -3.10
N ARG A 63 9.95 12.04 -4.39
CA ARG A 63 8.77 11.70 -5.20
C ARG A 63 8.08 10.43 -4.71
N ILE A 64 8.85 9.38 -4.42
CA ILE A 64 8.32 8.12 -3.89
C ILE A 64 7.69 8.36 -2.51
N TYR A 65 8.35 9.12 -1.64
CA TYR A 65 7.84 9.50 -0.32
C TYR A 65 6.49 10.23 -0.43
N LYS A 66 6.40 11.29 -1.25
CA LYS A 66 5.17 12.06 -1.46
C LYS A 66 4.04 11.20 -2.03
N LYS A 67 4.34 10.33 -2.98
CA LYS A 67 3.35 9.40 -3.55
C LYS A 67 2.87 8.39 -2.50
N SER A 68 3.76 7.89 -1.65
CA SER A 68 3.41 6.99 -0.54
C SER A 68 2.48 7.68 0.46
N LEU A 69 2.76 8.94 0.82
CA LEU A 69 1.91 9.74 1.71
C LEU A 69 0.52 9.95 1.10
N SER A 70 0.44 10.29 -0.20
CA SER A 70 -0.84 10.41 -0.90
C SER A 70 -1.66 9.12 -0.84
N LEU A 71 -1.04 7.96 -1.12
CA LEU A 71 -1.72 6.66 -1.06
C LEU A 71 -2.16 6.30 0.36
N SER A 72 -1.38 6.66 1.38
CA SER A 72 -1.75 6.45 2.79
C SER A 72 -3.01 7.22 3.15
N ASN A 73 -3.09 8.49 2.71
CA ASN A 73 -4.28 9.33 2.92
C ASN A 73 -5.49 8.77 2.16
N ASP A 74 -5.30 8.23 0.96
CA ASP A 74 -6.38 7.63 0.19
C ASP A 74 -6.91 6.34 0.85
N LEU A 75 -6.03 5.52 1.44
CA LEU A 75 -6.43 4.36 2.26
C LEU A 75 -7.19 4.77 3.50
N GLU A 76 -6.75 5.82 4.18
CA GLU A 76 -7.41 6.33 5.37
C GLU A 76 -8.84 6.78 5.05
N ARG A 77 -9.03 7.49 3.92
CA ARG A 77 -10.38 7.85 3.44
C ARG A 77 -11.25 6.64 3.14
N ILE A 78 -10.69 5.55 2.62
CA ILE A 78 -11.43 4.33 2.35
C ILE A 78 -11.84 3.66 3.66
N LYS A 79 -10.95 3.61 4.66
CA LYS A 79 -11.22 3.00 5.97
C LYS A 79 -12.36 3.70 6.71
N TYR A 80 -12.42 5.03 6.64
CA TYR A 80 -13.42 5.83 7.34
C TYR A 80 -14.65 6.23 6.50
N THR A 81 -14.83 5.64 5.31
CA THR A 81 -16.04 5.88 4.52
C THR A 81 -17.27 5.23 5.17
N SER A 82 -18.47 5.72 4.85
CA SER A 82 -19.72 5.18 5.41
C SER A 82 -19.93 3.70 5.06
N LEU A 83 -20.64 2.95 5.91
CA LEU A 83 -20.90 1.51 5.74
C LEU A 83 -21.48 1.18 4.36
N ILE A 84 -22.39 2.01 3.84
CA ILE A 84 -22.96 1.85 2.49
C ILE A 84 -21.88 2.02 1.43
N SER A 85 -21.02 3.03 1.56
CA SER A 85 -19.92 3.29 0.62
C SER A 85 -18.82 2.21 0.71
N GLN A 86 -18.64 1.61 1.90
CA GLN A 86 -17.73 0.47 2.08
C GLN A 86 -18.18 -0.72 1.23
N ILE A 87 -19.48 -1.04 1.24
CA ILE A 87 -20.03 -2.17 0.48
C ILE A 87 -19.76 -2.03 -1.03
N PHE A 88 -19.96 -0.84 -1.60
CA PHE A 88 -19.90 -0.65 -3.05
C PHE A 88 -18.55 -0.19 -3.58
N THR A 89 -17.77 0.57 -2.81
CA THR A 89 -16.57 1.25 -3.34
C THR A 89 -15.26 0.77 -2.73
N MET A 90 -15.29 0.20 -1.52
CA MET A 90 -14.08 -0.31 -0.85
C MET A 90 -13.39 -1.44 -1.62
N PRO A 91 -14.10 -2.43 -2.23
CA PRO A 91 -13.42 -3.49 -2.96
C PRO A 91 -12.62 -2.96 -4.14
N TYR A 92 -13.26 -2.14 -4.98
CA TYR A 92 -12.59 -1.56 -6.16
C TYR A 92 -11.43 -0.63 -5.77
N LYS A 93 -11.67 0.27 -4.80
CA LYS A 93 -10.66 1.26 -4.40
C LYS A 93 -9.48 0.61 -3.66
N SER A 94 -9.73 -0.39 -2.81
CA SER A 94 -8.66 -1.11 -2.10
C SER A 94 -7.76 -1.86 -3.07
N ILE A 95 -8.33 -2.57 -4.06
CA ILE A 95 -7.55 -3.26 -5.10
C ILE A 95 -6.76 -2.26 -5.94
N LYS A 96 -7.37 -1.13 -6.32
CA LYS A 96 -6.67 -0.09 -7.07
C LYS A 96 -5.46 0.44 -6.30
N ILE A 97 -5.63 0.73 -5.00
CA ILE A 97 -4.52 1.20 -4.18
C ILE A 97 -3.47 0.11 -4.00
N ASP A 98 -3.84 -1.15 -3.71
CA ASP A 98 -2.88 -2.24 -3.53
C ASP A 98 -1.96 -2.38 -4.76
N ASN A 99 -2.54 -2.30 -5.97
CA ASN A 99 -1.76 -2.27 -7.22
C ASN A 99 -0.84 -1.04 -7.35
N GLU A 100 -1.27 0.13 -6.88
CA GLU A 100 -0.42 1.33 -6.86
C GLU A 100 0.71 1.22 -5.82
N VAL A 101 0.44 0.60 -4.67
CA VAL A 101 1.41 0.31 -3.62
C VAL A 101 2.45 -0.68 -4.12
N GLU A 102 2.06 -1.76 -4.79
CA GLU A 102 3.00 -2.74 -5.35
C GLU A 102 3.93 -2.12 -6.40
N LYS A 103 3.39 -1.28 -7.29
CA LYS A 103 4.20 -0.50 -8.24
C LYS A 103 5.16 0.45 -7.54
N LEU A 104 4.73 1.07 -6.46
CA LEU A 104 5.56 1.99 -5.69
C LEU A 104 6.65 1.25 -4.91
N ASP A 105 6.36 0.08 -4.35
CA ASP A 105 7.32 -0.79 -3.68
C ASP A 105 8.41 -1.24 -4.65
N SER A 106 8.03 -1.70 -5.84
CA SER A 106 8.99 -2.07 -6.89
C SER A 106 9.94 -0.91 -7.24
N LYS A 107 9.41 0.31 -7.38
CA LYS A 107 10.23 1.52 -7.61
C LYS A 107 11.16 1.82 -6.44
N SER A 108 10.65 1.76 -5.22
CA SER A 108 11.41 1.97 -3.97
C SER A 108 12.57 0.99 -3.85
N ARG A 109 12.33 -0.30 -4.12
CA ARG A 109 13.36 -1.36 -4.06
C ARG A 109 14.43 -1.16 -5.13
N LYS A 110 14.02 -0.88 -6.37
CA LYS A 110 14.96 -0.61 -7.47
C LYS A 110 15.85 0.59 -7.19
N LEU A 111 15.29 1.67 -6.64
CA LEU A 111 16.07 2.83 -6.21
C LEU A 111 17.05 2.45 -5.09
N SER A 112 16.58 1.72 -4.08
CA SER A 112 17.38 1.24 -2.95
C SER A 112 18.57 0.38 -3.39
N GLU A 113 18.35 -0.55 -4.31
CA GLU A 113 19.41 -1.38 -4.89
C GLU A 113 20.43 -0.54 -5.66
N THR A 114 19.94 0.42 -6.45
CA THR A 114 20.81 1.32 -7.22
C THR A 114 21.70 2.16 -6.32
N ILE A 115 21.14 2.72 -5.24
CA ILE A 115 21.87 3.50 -4.23
C ILE A 115 22.95 2.64 -3.57
N ARG A 116 22.57 1.49 -3.00
CA ARG A 116 23.51 0.58 -2.32
C ARG A 116 24.63 0.10 -3.23
N TYR A 117 24.32 -0.22 -4.49
CA TYR A 117 25.33 -0.62 -5.46
C TYR A 117 26.33 0.50 -5.75
N LYS A 118 25.85 1.74 -5.89
CA LYS A 118 26.71 2.90 -6.14
C LYS A 118 27.59 3.23 -4.95
N GLU A 119 27.07 3.12 -3.73
CA GLU A 119 27.84 3.28 -2.50
C GLU A 119 28.92 2.21 -2.37
N ALA A 120 28.58 0.94 -2.61
CA ALA A 120 29.55 -0.15 -2.60
C ALA A 120 30.68 0.07 -3.63
N LEU A 121 30.36 0.59 -4.83
CA LEU A 121 31.36 0.96 -5.82
C LEU A 121 32.26 2.12 -5.37
N LYS A 122 31.70 3.14 -4.71
CA LYS A 122 32.50 4.25 -4.14
C LYS A 122 33.50 3.72 -3.12
N ILE A 123 33.06 2.86 -2.20
CA ILE A 123 33.92 2.24 -1.16
C ILE A 123 35.01 1.39 -1.79
N ARG A 124 34.67 0.54 -2.77
CA ARG A 124 35.66 -0.28 -3.47
C ARG A 124 36.75 0.58 -4.11
N ASN A 125 36.36 1.64 -4.82
CA ASN A 125 37.30 2.50 -5.51
C ASN A 125 38.14 3.35 -4.54
N SER A 126 37.62 3.72 -3.38
CA SER A 126 38.40 4.43 -2.35
C SER A 126 39.37 3.52 -1.59
N THR A 127 39.16 2.21 -1.58
CA THR A 127 40.02 1.22 -0.89
C THR A 127 41.13 0.67 -1.80
N SER A 128 41.02 0.86 -3.12
CA SER A 128 42.02 0.41 -4.11
C SER A 128 43.06 1.48 -4.48
N ASN A 129 42.99 2.67 -3.87
CA ASN A 129 44.00 3.73 -3.94
C ASN A 129 44.74 3.83 -2.60
#